data_AF-A0A519QTP5-F1
#
_entry.id   AF-A0A519QTP5-F1
#
_cell.length_a   1.000
_cell.length_b   1.000
_cell.length_c   1.000
_cell.angle_alpha   90.00
_cell.angle_beta   90.00
_cell.angle_gamma   90.00
#
_symmetry.space_group_name_H-M   'P 1'
#
loop_
_entity.id
_entity.type
_entity.pdbx_description
1 polymer ?
#
loop_
_entity_poly.entity_id
_entity_poly.type
_entity_poly.pdbx_seq_one_letter_code
_entity_poly.pdbx_strand_id
1 'polypeptide(L)'
;MKFLNKFYPHLLAILGFVVISLIYFYPVLQGKQLYQSDIAQFTGMAKEQNDFRAEENAEPYWTDAAFGGMPTYQMGANYPNDWIGALDDALRFLPRPSDYLFLYFLGFYGLLLVLKTDPLKAFFGALAFGFSTYMIIILGVGHNAKAHAIAYMPMVIAGVILVFRKRYIVGGLITMIATALEINANHFQMTYYLLFLLLIIGGYFIYNYIKAKEYKPLLYALGTFAVASIFAIGANATSLMATSEYADFSMRGKSELTFNPDGSKNETTTSMDYEYITEYSYGVSESFNLVAPRLFGGSNSEKLGDKSHIYEFISKKGASPAEAKDFTENYGVTYWGDQPIVAAPAYIGAIVFFLAVLALFNDKRKLKYAFLAGAIFTLMLSWGKNFSFLTNFFIENVPMYDKFRAVSSIQVILELCIPVLAIMGLQSFFKSDKEQQWKSLWKSGAVALGLIVLLFISKGLFDFSGPIDDRLIQMFSQMGDPTFADEFMDALKADRKDLYSADLLRSGFLIVVAFGLLYLYTKEKLSQTFAVILVGAFMVGDLVLVDKKYVDTSGFVSAREVKEPFQATPSDQHILQDTTHYRVYEINGRL
;
A
#
# COMPACT_ATOMS: atom_id res chain seq x y z
N MET A 1 14.08 34.82 -19.60
CA MET A 1 14.24 34.71 -18.13
C MET A 1 12.91 34.52 -17.37
N LYS A 2 11.85 35.34 -17.52
CA LYS A 2 10.58 35.18 -16.77
C LYS A 2 9.81 33.85 -17.00
N PHE A 3 9.97 33.19 -18.15
CA PHE A 3 9.35 31.89 -18.45
C PHE A 3 10.05 30.73 -17.70
N LEU A 4 11.39 30.74 -17.66
CA LEU A 4 12.20 29.73 -16.95
C LEU A 4 11.92 29.74 -15.43
N ASN A 5 11.67 30.92 -14.84
CA ASN A 5 11.34 31.04 -13.42
C ASN A 5 10.06 30.28 -13.01
N LYS A 6 9.15 29.98 -13.95
CA LYS A 6 7.94 29.19 -13.67
C LYS A 6 8.22 27.69 -13.56
N PHE A 7 9.25 27.20 -14.25
CA PHE A 7 9.63 25.78 -14.24
C PHE A 7 10.60 25.43 -13.11
N TYR A 8 11.30 26.42 -12.58
CA TYR A 8 12.30 26.23 -11.53
C TYR A 8 11.79 25.45 -10.30
N PRO A 9 10.59 25.76 -9.73
CA PRO A 9 10.08 25.00 -8.58
C PRO A 9 9.78 23.53 -8.91
N HIS A 10 9.41 23.23 -10.16
CA HIS A 10 9.14 21.87 -10.62
C HIS A 10 10.42 21.08 -10.84
N LEU A 11 11.45 21.71 -11.40
CA LEU A 11 12.78 21.11 -11.52
C LEU A 11 13.37 20.77 -10.15
N LEU A 12 13.25 21.69 -9.18
CA LEU A 12 13.69 21.43 -7.81
C LEU A 12 12.91 20.29 -7.14
N ALA A 13 11.60 20.21 -7.38
CA ALA A 13 10.79 19.10 -6.85
C ALA A 13 11.25 17.75 -7.42
N ILE A 14 11.43 17.65 -8.74
CA ILE A 14 11.89 16.42 -9.41
C ILE A 14 13.29 16.02 -8.93
N LEU A 15 14.23 16.97 -8.85
CA LEU A 15 15.57 16.72 -8.31
C LEU A 15 15.49 16.25 -6.85
N GLY A 16 14.63 16.89 -6.05
CA GLY A 16 14.38 16.50 -4.67
C GLY A 16 13.85 15.08 -4.56
N PHE A 17 12.93 14.66 -5.44
CA PHE A 17 12.42 13.29 -5.47
C PHE A 17 13.52 12.27 -5.78
N VAL A 18 14.37 12.54 -6.77
CA VAL A 18 15.53 11.68 -7.08
C VAL A 18 16.44 11.54 -5.87
N VAL A 19 16.83 12.67 -5.27
CA VAL A 19 17.75 12.69 -4.12
C VAL A 19 17.14 11.96 -2.91
N ILE A 20 15.87 12.21 -2.60
CA ILE A 20 15.21 11.61 -1.43
C ILE A 20 15.02 10.10 -1.61
N SER A 21 14.58 9.64 -2.78
CA SER A 21 14.43 8.20 -3.06
C SER A 21 15.76 7.45 -2.96
N LEU A 22 16.86 8.07 -3.41
CA LEU A 22 18.20 7.51 -3.30
C LEU A 22 18.75 7.55 -1.87
N ILE A 23 18.49 8.63 -1.11
CA ILE A 23 18.93 8.70 0.30
C ILE A 23 18.21 7.65 1.15
N TYR A 24 16.91 7.45 0.92
CA TYR A 24 16.13 6.48 1.69
C TYR A 24 16.66 5.05 1.48
N PHE A 25 16.93 4.68 0.22
CA PHE A 25 17.51 3.39 -0.15
C PHE A 25 19.00 3.49 -0.51
N TYR A 26 19.79 4.28 0.24
CA TYR A 26 21.19 4.55 -0.12
C TYR A 26 22.09 3.31 -0.36
N PRO A 27 21.84 2.10 0.21
CA PRO A 27 22.66 0.94 -0.12
C PRO A 27 22.66 0.60 -1.62
N VAL A 28 21.65 1.02 -2.40
CA VAL A 28 21.64 0.84 -3.86
C VAL A 28 22.80 1.58 -4.55
N LEU A 29 23.26 2.69 -3.98
CA LEU A 29 24.43 3.44 -4.45
C LEU A 29 25.75 2.71 -4.14
N GLN A 30 25.71 1.71 -3.26
CA GLN A 30 26.85 0.87 -2.90
C GLN A 30 26.90 -0.44 -3.71
N GLY A 31 26.04 -0.58 -4.72
CA GLY A 31 25.90 -1.82 -5.50
C GLY A 31 25.20 -2.96 -4.75
N LYS A 32 24.57 -2.68 -3.60
CA LYS A 32 23.70 -3.62 -2.89
C LYS A 32 22.29 -3.58 -3.45
N GLN A 33 21.54 -4.65 -3.22
CA GLN A 33 20.14 -4.76 -3.61
C GLN A 33 19.31 -5.23 -2.43
N LEU A 34 18.06 -4.78 -2.36
CA LEU A 34 17.13 -5.22 -1.32
C LEU A 34 16.76 -6.67 -1.59
N TYR A 35 16.98 -7.56 -0.61
CA TYR A 35 16.48 -8.92 -0.69
C TYR A 35 14.96 -8.91 -0.47
N GLN A 36 14.22 -9.37 -1.47
CA GLN A 36 12.77 -9.41 -1.49
C GLN A 36 12.35 -10.87 -1.64
N SER A 37 11.65 -11.44 -0.65
CA SER A 37 11.26 -12.86 -0.65
C SER A 37 10.47 -13.24 -1.90
N ASP A 38 9.54 -12.39 -2.32
CA ASP A 38 8.68 -12.66 -3.47
C ASP A 38 9.48 -12.68 -4.77
N ILE A 39 10.48 -11.80 -4.90
CA ILE A 39 11.37 -11.76 -6.06
C ILE A 39 12.32 -12.93 -6.07
N ALA A 40 12.81 -13.38 -4.92
CA ALA A 40 13.61 -14.59 -4.82
C ALA A 40 12.82 -15.81 -5.32
N GLN A 41 11.60 -16.01 -4.83
CA GLN A 41 10.71 -17.10 -5.28
C GLN A 41 10.37 -17.00 -6.77
N PHE A 42 10.02 -15.80 -7.25
CA PHE A 42 9.78 -15.55 -8.66
C PHE A 42 10.99 -15.88 -9.53
N THR A 43 12.21 -15.53 -9.08
CA THR A 43 13.46 -15.82 -9.81
C THR A 43 13.66 -17.33 -9.94
N GLY A 44 13.31 -18.11 -8.92
CA GLY A 44 13.31 -19.58 -8.99
C GLY A 44 12.30 -20.10 -10.00
N MET A 45 11.04 -19.64 -9.92
CA MET A 45 9.98 -20.07 -10.85
C MET A 45 10.27 -19.72 -12.32
N ALA A 46 10.81 -18.54 -12.58
CA ALA A 46 11.07 -18.05 -13.94
C ALA A 46 12.42 -18.52 -14.51
N LYS A 47 13.18 -19.36 -13.78
CA LYS A 47 14.55 -19.72 -14.16
C LYS A 47 14.64 -20.42 -15.51
N GLU A 48 13.83 -21.45 -15.74
CA GLU A 48 13.80 -22.18 -17.01
C GLU A 48 13.48 -21.24 -18.19
N GLN A 49 12.45 -20.39 -18.04
CA GLN A 49 12.09 -19.39 -19.05
C GLN A 49 13.25 -18.43 -19.36
N ASN A 50 13.94 -17.95 -18.32
CA ASN A 50 15.05 -17.00 -18.47
C ASN A 50 16.28 -17.65 -19.11
N ASP A 51 16.61 -18.88 -18.74
CA ASP A 51 17.73 -19.64 -19.30
C ASP A 51 17.46 -19.95 -20.79
N PHE A 52 16.26 -20.45 -21.12
CA PHE A 52 15.84 -20.69 -22.51
C PHE A 52 15.93 -19.41 -23.36
N ARG A 53 15.45 -18.28 -22.82
CA ARG A 53 15.53 -16.98 -23.52
C ARG A 53 16.99 -16.57 -23.78
N ALA A 54 17.89 -16.81 -22.84
CA ALA A 54 19.30 -16.47 -22.97
C ALA A 54 20.04 -17.34 -24.00
N GLU A 55 19.68 -18.62 -24.11
CA GLU A 55 20.31 -19.58 -25.01
C GLU A 55 19.74 -19.50 -26.43
N GLU A 56 18.41 -19.53 -26.56
CA GLU A 56 17.72 -19.67 -27.85
C GLU A 56 17.35 -18.32 -28.48
N ASN A 57 17.48 -17.21 -27.76
CA ASN A 57 17.04 -15.88 -28.17
C ASN A 57 15.55 -15.85 -28.62
N ALA A 58 14.74 -16.71 -28.02
CA ALA A 58 13.31 -16.84 -28.27
C ALA A 58 12.53 -16.80 -26.96
N GLU A 59 11.29 -16.32 -27.01
CA GLU A 59 10.42 -16.28 -25.82
C GLU A 59 9.68 -17.62 -25.69
N PRO A 60 9.86 -18.37 -24.58
CA PRO A 60 9.07 -19.56 -24.33
C PRO A 60 7.72 -19.15 -23.73
N TYR A 61 6.64 -19.67 -24.28
CA TYR A 61 5.27 -19.46 -23.78
C TYR A 61 4.80 -20.57 -22.83
N TRP A 62 5.69 -21.49 -22.46
CA TRP A 62 5.47 -22.62 -21.56
C TRP A 62 6.71 -22.86 -20.69
N THR A 63 6.52 -23.30 -19.45
CA THR A 63 7.61 -23.75 -18.56
C THR A 63 7.16 -25.00 -17.80
N ASP A 64 8.07 -25.93 -17.57
CA ASP A 64 7.85 -27.15 -16.80
C ASP A 64 8.22 -26.98 -15.31
N ALA A 65 9.00 -25.95 -14.97
CA ALA A 65 9.49 -25.64 -13.62
C ALA A 65 8.39 -25.27 -12.60
N ALA A 66 7.18 -24.95 -13.05
CA ALA A 66 6.06 -24.58 -12.19
C ALA A 66 4.84 -25.49 -12.43
N PHE A 67 4.25 -25.99 -11.33
CA PHE A 67 3.05 -26.85 -11.33
C PHE A 67 3.11 -28.09 -12.25
N GLY A 68 4.31 -28.50 -12.68
CA GLY A 68 4.52 -29.57 -13.65
C GLY A 68 4.13 -29.20 -15.09
N GLY A 69 4.21 -27.92 -15.44
CA GLY A 69 3.85 -27.38 -16.75
C GLY A 69 2.79 -26.28 -16.64
N MET A 70 3.12 -25.06 -17.03
CA MET A 70 2.13 -23.98 -17.19
C MET A 70 2.56 -22.92 -18.21
N PRO A 71 1.63 -22.12 -18.77
CA PRO A 71 1.97 -20.97 -19.61
C PRO A 71 2.78 -19.91 -18.87
N THR A 72 3.75 -19.28 -19.54
CA THR A 72 4.61 -18.23 -18.96
C THR A 72 3.96 -16.84 -18.90
N TYR A 73 2.67 -16.73 -19.28
CA TYR A 73 1.97 -15.45 -19.42
C TYR A 73 2.01 -14.57 -18.17
N GLN A 74 1.97 -15.19 -16.97
CA GLN A 74 2.06 -14.50 -15.67
C GLN A 74 3.45 -14.60 -15.02
N MET A 75 4.46 -15.10 -15.75
CA MET A 75 5.84 -15.25 -15.29
C MET A 75 6.82 -14.30 -16.02
N GLY A 76 6.31 -13.21 -16.57
CA GLY A 76 7.14 -12.21 -17.27
C GLY A 76 7.44 -12.59 -18.72
N ALA A 77 6.46 -13.17 -19.41
CA ALA A 77 6.53 -13.37 -20.86
C ALA A 77 6.75 -12.03 -21.59
N ASN A 78 7.75 -11.98 -22.48
CA ASN A 78 8.01 -10.81 -23.31
C ASN A 78 7.18 -10.86 -24.59
N TYR A 79 6.36 -9.83 -24.81
CA TYR A 79 5.62 -9.68 -26.05
C TYR A 79 6.34 -8.72 -27.01
N PRO A 80 6.34 -8.99 -28.33
CA PRO A 80 6.96 -8.10 -29.30
C PRO A 80 6.25 -6.73 -29.33
N ASN A 81 7.01 -5.67 -29.60
CA ASN A 81 6.52 -4.29 -29.70
C ASN A 81 5.87 -3.73 -28.40
N ASP A 82 6.37 -4.13 -27.22
CA ASP A 82 5.93 -3.53 -25.95
C ASP A 82 6.51 -2.11 -25.74
N TRP A 83 5.96 -1.15 -26.48
CA TRP A 83 6.35 0.26 -26.40
C TRP A 83 5.96 0.90 -25.06
N ILE A 84 4.95 0.36 -24.38
CA ILE A 84 4.52 0.85 -23.08
C ILE A 84 5.53 0.43 -22.01
N GLY A 85 5.99 -0.82 -22.05
CA GLY A 85 7.11 -1.29 -21.21
C GLY A 85 8.38 -0.48 -21.44
N ALA A 86 8.73 -0.18 -22.69
CA ALA A 86 9.90 0.67 -22.97
C ALA A 86 9.76 2.10 -22.43
N LEU A 87 8.56 2.68 -22.47
CA LEU A 87 8.27 3.98 -21.85
C LEU A 87 8.38 3.90 -20.32
N ASP A 88 7.86 2.82 -19.75
CA ASP A 88 7.93 2.54 -18.32
C ASP A 88 9.38 2.44 -17.81
N ASP A 89 10.23 1.68 -18.50
CA ASP A 89 11.66 1.57 -18.19
C ASP A 89 12.37 2.93 -18.25
N ALA A 90 12.00 3.78 -19.22
CA ALA A 90 12.56 5.13 -19.31
C ALA A 90 12.14 6.02 -18.13
N LEU A 91 10.94 5.82 -17.58
CA LEU A 91 10.48 6.53 -16.38
C LEU A 91 11.14 5.99 -15.10
N ARG A 92 11.44 4.68 -15.06
CA ARG A 92 12.09 3.98 -13.94
C ARG A 92 13.62 3.93 -14.08
N PHE A 93 14.25 5.07 -14.34
CA PHE A 93 15.70 5.16 -14.57
C PHE A 93 16.58 4.99 -13.31
N LEU A 94 15.99 4.96 -12.11
CA LEU A 94 16.72 4.78 -10.85
C LEU A 94 16.89 3.29 -10.50
N PRO A 95 17.85 2.91 -9.65
CA PRO A 95 17.95 1.54 -9.15
C PRO A 95 16.72 1.15 -8.32
N ARG A 96 16.25 -0.09 -8.46
CA ARG A 96 15.19 -0.62 -7.59
C ARG A 96 15.65 -0.73 -6.13
N PRO A 97 14.81 -0.39 -5.13
CA PRO A 97 13.41 0.08 -5.25
C PRO A 97 13.25 1.63 -5.29
N SER A 98 14.33 2.40 -5.47
CA SER A 98 14.25 3.87 -5.54
C SER A 98 13.46 4.40 -6.74
N ASP A 99 13.38 3.64 -7.83
CA ASP A 99 12.55 3.95 -9.01
C ASP A 99 11.06 4.01 -8.66
N TYR A 100 10.52 3.00 -7.99
CA TYR A 100 9.10 3.00 -7.60
C TYR A 100 8.77 4.14 -6.63
N LEU A 101 9.63 4.39 -5.64
CA LEU A 101 9.43 5.51 -4.72
C LEU A 101 9.48 6.86 -5.44
N PHE A 102 10.37 7.01 -6.42
CA PHE A 102 10.41 8.19 -7.29
C PHE A 102 9.11 8.34 -8.09
N LEU A 103 8.57 7.27 -8.66
CA LEU A 103 7.31 7.30 -9.40
C LEU A 103 6.12 7.65 -8.49
N TYR A 104 6.06 7.15 -7.26
CA TYR A 104 5.05 7.58 -6.28
C TYR A 104 5.06 9.10 -6.10
N PHE A 105 6.26 9.66 -5.90
CA PHE A 105 6.40 11.11 -5.72
C PHE A 105 5.99 11.87 -6.98
N LEU A 106 6.48 11.45 -8.15
CA LEU A 106 6.21 12.13 -9.43
C LEU A 106 4.72 12.10 -9.78
N GLY A 107 4.08 10.94 -9.68
CA GLY A 107 2.67 10.78 -10.02
C GLY A 107 1.77 11.59 -9.10
N PHE A 108 2.01 11.50 -7.79
CA PHE A 108 1.22 12.24 -6.81
C PHE A 108 1.41 13.75 -6.91
N TYR A 109 2.64 14.19 -7.17
CA TYR A 109 2.94 15.60 -7.44
C TYR A 109 2.13 16.12 -8.63
N GLY A 110 2.09 15.37 -9.74
CA GLY A 110 1.29 15.69 -10.92
C GLY A 110 -0.20 15.88 -10.61
N LEU A 111 -0.78 14.96 -9.82
CA LEU A 111 -2.16 15.06 -9.34
C LEU A 111 -2.40 16.34 -8.52
N LEU A 112 -1.52 16.66 -7.57
CA LEU A 112 -1.65 17.86 -6.75
C LEU A 112 -1.54 19.15 -7.57
N LEU A 113 -0.69 19.19 -8.59
CA LEU A 113 -0.62 20.32 -9.53
C LEU A 113 -1.93 20.49 -10.32
N VAL A 114 -2.53 19.39 -10.79
CA VAL A 114 -3.86 19.43 -11.42
C VAL A 114 -4.91 19.95 -10.44
N LEU A 115 -4.80 19.62 -9.16
CA LEU A 115 -5.64 20.17 -8.10
C LEU A 115 -5.32 21.63 -7.72
N LYS A 116 -4.42 22.31 -8.46
CA LYS A 116 -4.02 23.72 -8.26
C LYS A 116 -3.34 23.97 -6.91
N THR A 117 -2.57 23.00 -6.43
CA THR A 117 -1.70 23.12 -5.26
C THR A 117 -0.39 23.81 -5.64
N ASP A 118 0.12 24.68 -4.77
CA ASP A 118 1.39 25.36 -4.99
C ASP A 118 2.57 24.35 -4.91
N PRO A 119 3.63 24.49 -5.73
CA PRO A 119 4.70 23.49 -5.87
C PRO A 119 5.31 22.99 -4.56
N LEU A 120 5.58 23.87 -3.59
CA LEU A 120 6.19 23.48 -2.32
C LEU A 120 5.25 22.59 -1.47
N LYS A 121 3.95 22.89 -1.46
CA LYS A 121 2.96 22.07 -0.74
C LYS A 121 2.72 20.75 -1.47
N ALA A 122 2.74 20.79 -2.81
CA ALA A 122 2.65 19.60 -3.64
C ALA A 122 3.86 18.68 -3.43
N PHE A 123 5.07 19.23 -3.27
CA PHE A 123 6.28 18.47 -2.97
C PHE A 123 6.15 17.68 -1.66
N PHE A 124 5.82 18.33 -0.55
CA PHE A 124 5.60 17.63 0.72
C PHE A 124 4.42 16.66 0.68
N GLY A 125 3.39 16.97 -0.12
CA GLY A 125 2.28 16.06 -0.37
C GLY A 125 2.68 14.77 -1.07
N ALA A 126 3.52 14.89 -2.10
CA ALA A 126 4.08 13.75 -2.80
C ALA A 126 4.93 12.88 -1.87
N LEU A 127 5.79 13.50 -1.06
CA LEU A 127 6.56 12.78 -0.05
C LEU A 127 5.67 12.06 0.96
N ALA A 128 4.62 12.72 1.46
CA ALA A 128 3.69 12.10 2.41
C ALA A 128 2.95 10.89 1.82
N PHE A 129 2.59 10.92 0.54
CA PHE A 129 1.99 9.77 -0.14
C PHE A 129 3.00 8.62 -0.33
N GLY A 130 4.18 8.90 -0.86
CA GLY A 130 5.17 7.85 -1.14
C GLY A 130 5.78 7.24 0.14
N PHE A 131 5.80 7.98 1.25
CA PHE A 131 6.17 7.49 2.57
C PHE A 131 4.97 7.03 3.42
N SER A 132 3.75 6.91 2.87
CA SER A 132 2.73 6.15 3.58
C SER A 132 3.27 4.74 3.84
N THR A 133 3.11 4.23 5.06
CA THR A 133 3.87 3.07 5.51
C THR A 133 3.60 1.83 4.64
N TYR A 134 2.37 1.62 4.18
CA TYR A 134 2.04 0.55 3.24
C TYR A 134 2.79 0.65 1.90
N MET A 135 2.99 1.87 1.37
CA MET A 135 3.70 2.10 0.11
C MET A 135 5.15 1.67 0.19
N ILE A 136 5.80 1.89 1.34
CA ILE A 136 7.17 1.46 1.59
C ILE A 136 7.24 -0.05 1.87
N ILE A 137 6.33 -0.61 2.65
CA ILE A 137 6.32 -2.04 2.98
C ILE A 137 6.20 -2.91 1.73
N ILE A 138 5.33 -2.54 0.79
CA ILE A 138 5.17 -3.25 -0.49
C ILE A 138 6.51 -3.34 -1.22
N LEU A 139 7.31 -2.28 -1.19
CA LEU A 139 8.67 -2.27 -1.73
C LEU A 139 9.61 -3.13 -0.88
N GLY A 140 9.42 -3.19 0.43
CA GLY A 140 10.16 -4.07 1.34
C GLY A 140 10.05 -5.55 0.96
N VAL A 141 8.81 -6.04 0.81
CA VAL A 141 8.52 -7.48 0.65
C VAL A 141 8.66 -8.00 -0.79
N GLY A 142 8.60 -7.12 -1.79
CA GLY A 142 8.75 -7.53 -3.20
C GLY A 142 7.47 -7.63 -4.02
N HIS A 143 6.37 -7.05 -3.54
CA HIS A 143 5.11 -6.94 -4.28
C HIS A 143 5.23 -5.86 -5.39
N ASN A 144 6.25 -5.96 -6.23
CA ASN A 144 6.70 -4.92 -7.14
C ASN A 144 5.63 -4.55 -8.18
N ALA A 145 4.93 -5.51 -8.78
CA ALA A 145 3.83 -5.24 -9.72
C ALA A 145 2.70 -4.42 -9.07
N LYS A 146 2.42 -4.67 -7.79
CA LYS A 146 1.44 -3.92 -7.00
C LYS A 146 1.90 -2.48 -6.77
N ALA A 147 3.15 -2.33 -6.32
CA ALA A 147 3.80 -1.05 -6.11
C ALA A 147 3.77 -0.20 -7.40
N HIS A 148 4.09 -0.86 -8.50
CA HIS A 148 4.15 -0.28 -9.82
C HIS A 148 2.79 0.26 -10.29
N ALA A 149 1.72 -0.52 -10.15
CA ALA A 149 0.36 -0.07 -10.44
C ALA A 149 -0.02 1.14 -9.56
N ILE A 150 0.20 1.07 -8.25
CA ILE A 150 -0.13 2.18 -7.34
C ILE A 150 0.57 3.49 -7.74
N ALA A 151 1.77 3.42 -8.31
CA ALA A 151 2.51 4.61 -8.75
C ALA A 151 1.86 5.38 -9.90
N TYR A 152 1.07 4.70 -10.75
CA TYR A 152 0.39 5.33 -11.87
C TYR A 152 -1.03 5.82 -11.55
N MET A 153 -1.67 5.28 -10.50
CA MET A 153 -3.00 5.71 -10.05
C MET A 153 -3.18 7.24 -9.96
N PRO A 154 -2.27 8.03 -9.34
CA PRO A 154 -2.46 9.47 -9.23
C PRO A 154 -2.49 10.16 -10.60
N MET A 155 -1.71 9.68 -11.57
CA MET A 155 -1.66 10.25 -12.92
C MET A 155 -2.93 9.95 -13.73
N VAL A 156 -3.50 8.74 -13.57
CA VAL A 156 -4.81 8.41 -14.16
C VAL A 156 -5.87 9.37 -13.63
N ILE A 157 -5.94 9.57 -12.31
CA ILE A 157 -6.88 10.49 -11.67
C ILE A 157 -6.64 11.93 -12.15
N ALA A 158 -5.38 12.35 -12.29
CA ALA A 158 -5.01 13.67 -12.77
C ALA A 158 -5.55 13.92 -14.20
N GLY A 159 -5.36 12.96 -15.11
CA GLY A 159 -5.91 13.00 -16.47
C GLY A 159 -7.43 13.09 -16.48
N VAL A 160 -8.10 12.25 -15.68
CA VAL A 160 -9.57 12.22 -15.56
C VAL A 160 -10.12 13.56 -15.08
N ILE A 161 -9.51 14.15 -14.05
CA ILE A 161 -9.90 15.48 -13.56
C ILE A 161 -9.69 16.56 -14.63
N LEU A 162 -8.64 16.48 -15.45
CA LEU A 162 -8.40 17.45 -16.53
C LEU A 162 -9.46 17.36 -17.63
N VAL A 163 -9.86 16.15 -18.05
CA VAL A 163 -10.95 15.95 -19.01
C VAL A 163 -12.25 16.53 -18.46
N PHE A 164 -12.61 16.22 -17.21
CA PHE A 164 -13.79 16.80 -16.57
C PHE A 164 -13.68 18.32 -16.36
N ARG A 165 -12.49 18.91 -16.42
CA ARG A 165 -12.26 20.36 -16.45
C ARG A 165 -12.17 20.93 -17.86
N LYS A 166 -12.73 20.23 -18.85
CA LYS A 166 -12.83 20.64 -20.26
C LYS A 166 -11.47 20.75 -20.98
N ARG A 167 -10.40 20.17 -20.42
CA ARG A 167 -9.10 20.05 -21.08
C ARG A 167 -9.00 18.70 -21.79
N TYR A 168 -9.87 18.50 -22.78
CA TYR A 168 -10.09 17.20 -23.43
C TYR A 168 -8.83 16.57 -24.01
N ILE A 169 -8.03 17.34 -24.76
CA ILE A 169 -6.84 16.80 -25.44
C ILE A 169 -5.77 16.40 -24.41
N VAL A 170 -5.31 17.36 -23.61
CA VAL A 170 -4.23 17.11 -22.64
C VAL A 170 -4.66 16.11 -21.56
N GLY A 171 -5.90 16.25 -21.07
CA GLY A 171 -6.46 15.30 -20.11
C GLY A 171 -6.61 13.90 -20.70
N GLY A 172 -7.10 13.80 -21.94
CA GLY A 172 -7.26 12.53 -22.66
C GLY A 172 -5.94 11.83 -22.92
N LEU A 173 -4.90 12.57 -23.35
CA LEU A 173 -3.55 12.02 -23.54
C LEU A 173 -2.93 11.53 -22.23
N ILE A 174 -3.06 12.30 -21.14
CA ILE A 174 -2.58 11.88 -19.82
C ILE A 174 -3.33 10.64 -19.34
N THR A 175 -4.66 10.62 -19.45
CA THR A 175 -5.47 9.43 -19.11
C THR A 175 -5.07 8.22 -19.94
N MET A 176 -4.91 8.38 -21.25
CA MET A 176 -4.51 7.29 -22.15
C MET A 176 -3.16 6.70 -21.74
N ILE A 177 -2.12 7.54 -21.61
CA ILE A 177 -0.76 7.08 -21.29
C ILE A 177 -0.70 6.50 -19.87
N ALA A 178 -1.28 7.18 -18.88
CA ALA A 178 -1.26 6.71 -17.50
C ALA A 178 -2.04 5.39 -17.33
N THR A 179 -3.21 5.25 -17.97
CA THR A 179 -3.96 3.99 -17.95
C THR A 179 -3.22 2.88 -18.69
N ALA A 180 -2.52 3.19 -19.79
CA ALA A 180 -1.71 2.19 -20.49
C ALA A 180 -0.56 1.68 -19.61
N LEU A 181 0.14 2.57 -18.90
CA LEU A 181 1.20 2.23 -17.95
C LEU A 181 0.66 1.47 -16.72
N GLU A 182 -0.50 1.88 -16.19
CA GLU A 182 -1.20 1.18 -15.09
C GLU A 182 -1.54 -0.27 -15.46
N ILE A 183 -2.04 -0.50 -16.68
CA ILE A 183 -2.36 -1.86 -17.17
C ILE A 183 -1.07 -2.65 -17.41
N ASN A 184 -0.04 -2.03 -17.97
CA ASN A 184 1.26 -2.66 -18.25
C ASN A 184 1.97 -3.12 -16.97
N ALA A 185 1.76 -2.44 -15.84
CA ALA A 185 2.24 -2.87 -14.52
C ALA A 185 1.68 -4.25 -14.07
N ASN A 186 0.69 -4.79 -14.79
CA ASN A 186 0.20 -6.16 -14.71
C ASN A 186 -0.33 -6.57 -13.32
N HIS A 187 -1.00 -5.65 -12.62
CA HIS A 187 -1.66 -5.94 -11.36
C HIS A 187 -3.16 -5.56 -11.40
N PHE A 188 -3.95 -6.36 -12.10
CA PHE A 188 -5.37 -6.10 -12.39
C PHE A 188 -6.24 -5.77 -11.18
N GLN A 189 -5.97 -6.35 -10.02
CA GLN A 189 -6.70 -6.04 -8.79
C GLN A 189 -6.57 -4.57 -8.36
N MET A 190 -5.37 -3.98 -8.49
CA MET A 190 -5.13 -2.57 -8.15
C MET A 190 -5.81 -1.65 -9.18
N THR A 191 -5.70 -1.98 -10.47
CA THR A 191 -6.40 -1.27 -11.56
C THR A 191 -7.93 -1.32 -11.37
N TYR A 192 -8.45 -2.46 -10.94
CA TYR A 192 -9.87 -2.64 -10.62
C TYR A 192 -10.30 -1.78 -9.42
N TYR A 193 -9.49 -1.70 -8.37
CA TYR A 193 -9.76 -0.82 -7.23
C TYR A 193 -9.70 0.67 -7.60
N LEU A 194 -8.77 1.07 -8.47
CA LEU A 194 -8.71 2.42 -9.01
C LEU A 194 -10.03 2.80 -9.73
N LEU A 195 -10.62 1.86 -10.47
CA LEU A 195 -11.89 2.09 -11.18
C LEU A 195 -13.01 2.52 -10.22
N PHE A 196 -13.11 1.95 -9.01
CA PHE A 196 -14.12 2.40 -8.03
C PHE A 196 -13.94 3.88 -7.66
N LEU A 197 -12.70 4.33 -7.43
CA LEU A 197 -12.45 5.75 -7.17
C LEU A 197 -12.79 6.62 -8.38
N LEU A 198 -12.44 6.18 -9.59
CA LEU A 198 -12.76 6.89 -10.82
C LEU A 198 -14.27 6.99 -11.04
N LEU A 199 -15.05 5.97 -10.68
CA LEU A 199 -16.51 6.00 -10.72
C LEU A 199 -17.09 6.99 -9.71
N ILE A 200 -16.54 7.05 -8.48
CA ILE A 200 -16.97 8.03 -7.46
C ILE A 200 -16.66 9.47 -7.92
N ILE A 201 -15.44 9.73 -8.40
CA ILE A 201 -15.03 11.04 -8.90
C ILE A 201 -15.80 11.41 -10.16
N GLY A 202 -15.96 10.46 -11.08
CA GLY A 202 -16.72 10.60 -12.32
C GLY A 202 -18.18 10.91 -12.03
N GLY A 203 -18.82 10.16 -11.12
CA GLY A 203 -20.18 10.41 -10.66
C GLY A 203 -20.37 11.82 -10.10
N TYR A 204 -19.41 12.32 -9.31
CA TYR A 204 -19.42 13.71 -8.83
C TYR A 204 -19.42 14.73 -9.99
N PHE A 205 -18.54 14.57 -10.99
CA PHE A 205 -18.48 15.50 -12.13
C PHE A 205 -19.69 15.37 -13.07
N ILE A 206 -20.13 14.15 -13.34
CA ILE A 206 -21.32 13.87 -14.15
C ILE A 206 -22.55 14.51 -13.51
N TYR A 207 -22.75 14.34 -12.20
CA TYR A 207 -23.82 15.00 -11.46
C TYR A 207 -23.78 16.52 -11.62
N ASN A 208 -22.59 17.13 -11.49
CA ASN A 208 -22.44 18.57 -11.66
C ASN A 208 -22.78 19.04 -13.08
N TYR A 209 -22.37 18.30 -14.12
CA TYR A 209 -22.72 18.62 -15.51
C TYR A 209 -24.22 18.49 -15.77
N ILE A 210 -24.85 17.42 -15.28
CA ILE A 210 -26.30 17.23 -15.42
C ILE A 210 -27.06 18.35 -14.70
N LYS A 211 -26.67 18.66 -13.46
CA LYS A 211 -27.28 19.75 -12.68
C LYS A 211 -27.13 21.11 -13.36
N ALA A 212 -25.99 21.36 -13.99
CA ALA A 212 -25.72 22.58 -14.76
C ALA A 212 -26.30 22.54 -16.19
N LYS A 213 -26.97 21.45 -16.59
CA LYS A 213 -27.47 21.21 -17.96
C LYS A 213 -26.39 21.29 -19.05
N GLU A 214 -25.14 20.97 -18.70
CA GLU A 214 -23.98 20.98 -19.61
C GLU A 214 -23.80 19.61 -20.31
N TYR A 215 -24.80 19.17 -21.08
CA TYR A 215 -24.77 17.84 -21.73
C TYR A 215 -23.69 17.70 -22.80
N LYS A 216 -23.40 18.78 -23.55
CA LYS A 216 -22.37 18.76 -24.60
C LYS A 216 -20.95 18.57 -24.03
N PRO A 217 -20.51 19.35 -23.02
CA PRO A 217 -19.26 19.07 -22.32
C PRO A 217 -19.17 17.66 -21.71
N LEU A 218 -20.29 17.14 -21.19
CA LEU A 218 -20.35 15.78 -20.67
C LEU A 218 -20.11 14.75 -21.79
N LEU A 219 -20.77 14.88 -22.94
CA LEU A 219 -20.56 14.00 -24.09
C LEU A 219 -19.11 14.04 -24.59
N TYR A 220 -18.49 15.22 -24.63
CA TYR A 220 -17.07 15.33 -24.99
C TYR A 220 -16.15 14.66 -23.96
N ALA A 221 -16.45 14.76 -22.68
CA ALA A 221 -15.69 14.06 -21.65
C ALA A 221 -15.79 12.54 -21.83
N LEU A 222 -17.02 12.01 -21.99
CA LEU A 222 -17.25 10.57 -22.22
C LEU A 222 -16.58 10.07 -23.49
N GLY A 223 -16.70 10.82 -24.60
CA GLY A 223 -16.03 10.49 -25.86
C GLY A 223 -14.50 10.51 -25.73
N THR A 224 -13.95 11.47 -24.98
CA THR A 224 -12.51 11.52 -24.69
C THR A 224 -12.05 10.28 -23.91
N PHE A 225 -12.79 9.87 -22.89
CA PHE A 225 -12.47 8.66 -22.12
C PHE A 225 -12.61 7.40 -22.96
N ALA A 226 -13.64 7.29 -23.80
CA ALA A 226 -13.82 6.15 -24.70
C ALA A 226 -12.59 5.99 -25.62
N VAL A 227 -12.15 7.08 -26.26
CA VAL A 227 -10.97 7.07 -27.12
C VAL A 227 -9.71 6.71 -26.31
N ALA A 228 -9.48 7.36 -25.17
CA ALA A 228 -8.33 7.09 -24.33
C ALA A 228 -8.26 5.62 -23.86
N SER A 229 -9.39 5.05 -23.44
CA SER A 229 -9.48 3.65 -23.02
C SER A 229 -9.24 2.66 -24.15
N ILE A 230 -9.77 2.92 -25.35
CA ILE A 230 -9.52 2.07 -26.53
C ILE A 230 -8.02 1.99 -26.82
N PHE A 231 -7.33 3.12 -26.84
CA PHE A 231 -5.88 3.13 -27.09
C PHE A 231 -5.07 2.52 -25.94
N ALA A 232 -5.45 2.77 -24.68
CA ALA A 232 -4.75 2.21 -23.52
C ALA A 232 -4.87 0.68 -23.42
N ILE A 233 -6.08 0.16 -23.67
CA ILE A 233 -6.35 -1.29 -23.72
C ILE A 233 -5.67 -1.89 -24.95
N GLY A 234 -5.79 -1.24 -26.11
CA GLY A 234 -5.17 -1.69 -27.36
C GLY A 234 -3.65 -1.81 -27.27
N ALA A 235 -2.98 -0.87 -26.59
CA ALA A 235 -1.54 -0.92 -26.36
C ALA A 235 -1.09 -2.10 -25.48
N ASN A 236 -2.00 -2.69 -24.69
CA ASN A 236 -1.74 -3.82 -23.80
C ASN A 236 -2.49 -5.10 -24.25
N ALA A 237 -3.05 -5.12 -25.45
CA ALA A 237 -3.99 -6.16 -25.87
C ALA A 237 -3.39 -7.56 -25.81
N THR A 238 -2.13 -7.75 -26.21
CA THR A 238 -1.48 -9.07 -26.22
C THR A 238 -1.42 -9.69 -24.82
N SER A 239 -0.92 -8.94 -23.83
CA SER A 239 -0.85 -9.40 -22.44
C SER A 239 -2.25 -9.60 -21.83
N LEU A 240 -3.19 -8.70 -22.13
CA LEU A 240 -4.57 -8.81 -21.67
C LEU A 240 -5.29 -10.05 -22.22
N MET A 241 -5.11 -10.35 -23.51
CA MET A 241 -5.73 -11.51 -24.16
C MET A 241 -5.13 -12.81 -23.63
N ALA A 242 -3.80 -12.90 -23.50
CA ALA A 242 -3.12 -14.06 -22.92
C ALA A 242 -3.56 -14.30 -21.47
N THR A 243 -3.70 -13.23 -20.68
CA THR A 243 -4.24 -13.31 -19.33
C THR A 243 -5.69 -13.78 -19.31
N SER A 244 -6.53 -13.24 -20.22
CA SER A 244 -7.94 -13.62 -20.32
C SER A 244 -8.10 -15.10 -20.69
N GLU A 245 -7.25 -15.62 -21.58
CA GLU A 245 -7.23 -17.03 -21.94
C GLU A 245 -6.83 -17.90 -20.75
N TYR A 246 -5.74 -17.56 -20.07
CA TYR A 246 -5.25 -18.34 -18.93
C TYR A 246 -6.16 -18.26 -17.69
N ALA A 247 -6.94 -17.19 -17.55
CA ALA A 247 -7.81 -17.00 -16.39
C ALA A 247 -8.80 -18.16 -16.21
N ASP A 248 -9.33 -18.72 -17.30
CA ASP A 248 -10.27 -19.85 -17.26
C ASP A 248 -9.62 -21.16 -16.79
N PHE A 249 -8.31 -21.31 -16.97
CA PHE A 249 -7.53 -22.47 -16.52
C PHE A 249 -6.90 -22.28 -15.13
N SER A 250 -7.29 -21.24 -14.41
CA SER A 250 -6.72 -20.88 -13.11
C SER A 250 -7.79 -20.84 -12.02
N MET A 251 -7.39 -20.65 -10.76
CA MET A 251 -8.32 -20.38 -9.64
C MET A 251 -9.11 -19.06 -9.80
N ARG A 252 -8.89 -18.31 -10.88
CA ARG A 252 -9.68 -17.12 -11.24
C ARG A 252 -10.85 -17.46 -12.18
N GLY A 253 -10.92 -18.69 -12.68
CA GLY A 253 -12.06 -19.26 -13.38
C GLY A 253 -13.04 -19.91 -12.41
N LYS A 254 -14.15 -20.44 -12.94
CA LYS A 254 -15.05 -21.27 -12.13
C LYS A 254 -14.49 -22.67 -12.00
N SER A 255 -14.70 -23.30 -10.85
CA SER A 255 -14.30 -24.70 -10.65
C SER A 255 -15.02 -25.62 -11.65
N GLU A 256 -14.26 -26.48 -12.33
CA GLU A 256 -14.81 -27.55 -13.18
C GLU A 256 -15.24 -28.78 -12.36
N LEU A 257 -14.83 -28.85 -11.09
CA LEU A 257 -15.17 -29.98 -10.22
C LEU A 257 -16.67 -29.98 -9.93
N THR A 258 -17.35 -31.07 -10.28
CA THR A 258 -18.78 -31.26 -10.03
C THR A 258 -19.09 -31.86 -8.65
N PHE A 259 -18.06 -32.35 -7.95
CA PHE A 259 -18.15 -32.91 -6.61
C PHE A 259 -17.00 -32.39 -5.73
N ASN A 260 -17.30 -32.21 -4.44
CA ASN A 260 -16.33 -31.90 -3.41
C ASN A 260 -15.58 -33.18 -2.95
N PRO A 261 -14.45 -33.06 -2.23
CA PRO A 261 -13.70 -34.22 -1.73
C PRO A 261 -14.49 -35.20 -0.84
N ASP A 262 -15.57 -34.72 -0.21
CA ASP A 262 -16.48 -35.52 0.60
C ASP A 262 -17.58 -36.24 -0.21
N GLY A 263 -17.59 -36.07 -1.53
CA GLY A 263 -18.58 -36.65 -2.45
C GLY A 263 -19.89 -35.85 -2.57
N SER A 264 -20.04 -34.73 -1.87
CA SER A 264 -21.18 -33.82 -2.06
C SER A 264 -21.09 -33.11 -3.41
N LYS A 265 -22.24 -32.71 -3.98
CA LYS A 265 -22.27 -31.97 -5.23
C LYS A 265 -21.68 -30.58 -5.03
N ASN A 266 -20.80 -30.16 -5.94
CA ASN A 266 -20.27 -28.81 -5.94
C ASN A 266 -21.34 -27.84 -6.51
N GLU A 267 -21.79 -26.90 -5.69
CA GLU A 267 -22.75 -25.86 -6.07
C GLU A 267 -22.11 -24.47 -6.10
N THR A 268 -20.78 -24.38 -5.98
CA THR A 268 -20.05 -23.11 -5.96
C THR A 268 -20.23 -22.38 -7.29
N THR A 269 -20.77 -21.17 -7.21
CA THR A 269 -21.01 -20.31 -8.39
C THR A 269 -19.97 -19.21 -8.56
N THR A 270 -19.18 -18.95 -7.51
CA THR A 270 -18.08 -17.99 -7.44
C THR A 270 -16.77 -18.60 -7.94
N SER A 271 -15.85 -17.74 -8.36
CA SER A 271 -14.52 -18.15 -8.84
C SER A 271 -13.61 -18.61 -7.69
N MET A 272 -13.77 -18.00 -6.51
CA MET A 272 -13.03 -18.35 -5.30
C MET A 272 -13.96 -18.43 -4.10
N ASP A 273 -13.53 -19.17 -3.08
CA ASP A 273 -14.24 -19.31 -1.82
C ASP A 273 -14.22 -18.02 -1.00
N TYR A 274 -15.30 -17.79 -0.26
CA TYR A 274 -15.48 -16.58 0.56
C TYR A 274 -14.32 -16.38 1.56
N GLU A 275 -13.89 -17.45 2.21
CA GLU A 275 -12.81 -17.49 3.19
C GLU A 275 -11.48 -17.08 2.56
N TYR A 276 -11.22 -17.49 1.32
CA TYR A 276 -10.01 -17.13 0.59
C TYR A 276 -10.03 -15.67 0.12
N ILE A 277 -11.19 -15.18 -0.34
CA ILE A 277 -11.39 -13.76 -0.69
C ILE A 277 -11.15 -12.88 0.53
N THR A 278 -11.71 -13.28 1.67
CA THR A 278 -11.73 -12.51 2.92
C THR A 278 -10.63 -12.88 3.92
N GLU A 279 -9.65 -13.71 3.51
CA GLU A 279 -8.55 -14.17 4.38
C GLU A 279 -7.85 -12.98 5.06
N TYR A 280 -7.53 -11.95 4.26
CA TYR A 280 -7.01 -10.68 4.75
C TYR A 280 -8.14 -9.65 4.76
N SER A 281 -8.82 -9.61 5.92
CA SER A 281 -9.87 -8.65 6.24
C SER A 281 -9.38 -7.73 7.34
N TYR A 282 -9.47 -6.42 7.11
CA TYR A 282 -8.98 -5.43 8.04
C TYR A 282 -9.91 -5.27 9.25
N GLY A 283 -9.36 -5.16 10.46
CA GLY A 283 -10.19 -4.94 11.66
C GLY A 283 -10.93 -3.60 11.60
N VAL A 284 -12.18 -3.55 12.07
CA VAL A 284 -12.95 -2.29 12.12
C VAL A 284 -12.25 -1.29 13.04
N SER A 285 -11.89 -1.72 14.24
CA SER A 285 -11.12 -0.91 15.20
C SER A 285 -9.65 -0.78 14.78
N GLU A 286 -9.09 -1.74 14.05
CA GLU A 286 -7.75 -1.65 13.44
C GLU A 286 -7.62 -0.46 12.47
N SER A 287 -8.74 0.09 11.98
CA SER A 287 -8.79 1.37 11.25
C SER A 287 -8.14 2.54 11.95
N PHE A 288 -7.98 2.51 13.27
CA PHE A 288 -7.24 3.55 13.98
C PHE A 288 -5.72 3.49 13.76
N ASN A 289 -5.17 2.36 13.24
CA ASN A 289 -3.76 2.26 12.84
C ASN A 289 -3.37 3.29 11.76
N LEU A 290 -4.35 3.76 10.97
CA LEU A 290 -4.18 4.86 10.01
C LEU A 290 -3.65 6.14 10.70
N VAL A 291 -4.01 6.37 11.96
CA VAL A 291 -3.68 7.61 12.71
C VAL A 291 -2.60 7.39 13.78
N ALA A 292 -2.45 6.17 14.29
CA ALA A 292 -1.39 5.80 15.22
C ALA A 292 -0.90 4.39 14.92
N PRO A 293 0.37 4.18 14.53
CA PRO A 293 0.77 2.98 13.80
C PRO A 293 0.55 1.67 14.56
N ARG A 294 0.97 1.56 15.82
CA ARG A 294 0.97 0.28 16.56
C ARG A 294 -0.16 0.16 17.59
N LEU A 295 -1.35 0.67 17.30
CA LEU A 295 -2.49 0.46 18.22
C LEU A 295 -2.81 -1.04 18.33
N PHE A 296 -2.79 -1.76 17.21
CA PHE A 296 -2.98 -3.21 17.17
C PHE A 296 -1.65 -4.00 17.10
N GLY A 297 -0.57 -3.40 17.59
CA GLY A 297 0.81 -3.89 17.39
C GLY A 297 1.38 -3.49 16.02
N GLY A 298 2.65 -3.82 15.78
CA GLY A 298 3.26 -3.58 14.46
C GLY A 298 3.17 -4.80 13.56
N SER A 299 4.31 -5.24 13.02
CA SER A 299 4.34 -6.43 12.18
C SER A 299 4.36 -7.71 13.02
N ASN A 300 3.95 -8.84 12.44
CA ASN A 300 4.12 -10.15 13.08
C ASN A 300 5.60 -10.51 13.32
N SER A 301 6.52 -9.80 12.67
CA SER A 301 7.98 -9.92 12.84
C SER A 301 8.59 -8.80 13.69
N GLU A 302 7.80 -7.86 14.25
CA GLU A 302 8.33 -6.80 15.11
C GLU A 302 8.81 -7.41 16.41
N LYS A 303 10.11 -7.32 16.64
CA LYS A 303 10.76 -7.86 17.82
C LYS A 303 10.66 -6.88 18.99
N LEU A 304 10.25 -7.39 20.15
CA LEU A 304 10.33 -6.65 21.41
C LEU A 304 11.78 -6.60 21.91
N GLY A 305 12.13 -5.48 22.55
CA GLY A 305 13.46 -5.26 23.09
C GLY A 305 13.64 -5.69 24.55
N ASP A 306 14.81 -5.39 25.10
CA ASP A 306 15.23 -5.66 26.48
C ASP A 306 14.49 -4.82 27.56
N LYS A 307 13.66 -3.88 27.13
CA LYS A 307 12.80 -3.06 28.00
C LYS A 307 11.35 -3.54 28.06
N SER A 308 11.04 -4.67 27.43
CA SER A 308 9.69 -5.21 27.38
C SER A 308 9.31 -5.91 28.69
N HIS A 309 8.01 -5.97 28.96
CA HIS A 309 7.47 -6.73 30.07
C HIS A 309 7.74 -8.23 29.93
N ILE A 310 7.77 -8.77 28.70
CA ILE A 310 8.16 -10.17 28.46
C ILE A 310 9.62 -10.41 28.85
N TYR A 311 10.53 -9.50 28.48
CA TYR A 311 11.94 -9.60 28.87
C TYR A 311 12.09 -9.57 30.39
N GLU A 312 11.38 -8.67 31.06
CA GLU A 312 11.35 -8.59 32.52
C GLU A 312 10.78 -9.87 33.15
N PHE A 313 9.68 -10.40 32.61
CA PHE A 313 9.03 -11.63 33.07
C PHE A 313 9.99 -12.82 33.02
N ILE A 314 10.60 -13.09 31.86
CA ILE A 314 11.47 -14.26 31.71
C ILE A 314 12.77 -14.11 32.49
N SER A 315 13.28 -12.88 32.62
CA SER A 315 14.43 -12.57 33.48
C SER A 315 14.13 -12.88 34.95
N LYS A 316 12.93 -12.56 35.44
CA LYS A 316 12.50 -12.89 36.82
C LYS A 316 12.35 -14.40 37.04
N LYS A 317 12.10 -15.18 35.99
CA LYS A 317 12.10 -16.65 36.02
C LYS A 317 13.51 -17.27 35.98
N GLY A 318 14.57 -16.44 35.94
CA GLY A 318 15.95 -16.88 36.08
C GLY A 318 16.71 -17.07 34.76
N ALA A 319 16.14 -16.66 33.62
CA ALA A 319 16.84 -16.70 32.34
C ALA A 319 18.05 -15.76 32.33
N SER A 320 19.14 -16.19 31.70
CA SER A 320 20.28 -15.32 31.40
C SER A 320 19.87 -14.21 30.42
N PRO A 321 20.63 -13.09 30.32
CA PRO A 321 20.30 -12.01 29.38
C PRO A 321 20.19 -12.47 27.92
N ALA A 322 20.98 -13.47 27.50
CA ALA A 322 20.92 -14.02 26.15
C ALA A 322 19.63 -14.85 25.92
N GLU A 323 19.27 -15.69 26.87
CA GLU A 323 18.03 -16.48 26.83
C GLU A 323 16.80 -15.59 26.91
N ALA A 324 16.82 -14.57 27.78
CA ALA A 324 15.73 -13.61 27.91
C ALA A 324 15.49 -12.84 26.62
N LYS A 325 16.58 -12.42 25.96
CA LYS A 325 16.52 -11.76 24.65
C LYS A 325 15.94 -12.69 23.58
N ASP A 326 16.48 -13.91 23.45
CA ASP A 326 16.01 -14.88 22.46
C ASP A 326 14.53 -15.25 22.67
N PHE A 327 14.13 -15.50 23.92
CA PHE A 327 12.74 -15.76 24.29
C PHE A 327 11.82 -14.58 23.90
N THR A 328 12.24 -13.36 24.22
CA THR A 328 11.47 -12.14 23.90
C THR A 328 11.32 -11.94 22.39
N GLU A 329 12.39 -12.14 21.62
CA GLU A 329 12.37 -11.98 20.17
C GLU A 329 11.51 -13.03 19.47
N ASN A 330 11.45 -14.27 19.99
CA ASN A 330 10.72 -15.37 19.38
C ASN A 330 9.25 -15.45 19.80
N TYR A 331 8.91 -15.04 21.02
CA TYR A 331 7.55 -15.18 21.57
C TYR A 331 6.82 -13.84 21.82
N GLY A 332 7.52 -12.70 21.73
CA GLY A 332 6.97 -11.37 21.92
C GLY A 332 6.13 -10.85 20.75
N VAL A 333 5.03 -11.53 20.42
CA VAL A 333 4.21 -11.20 19.25
C VAL A 333 3.34 -9.97 19.49
N THR A 334 3.80 -8.82 18.99
CA THR A 334 3.14 -7.53 19.24
C THR A 334 1.78 -7.39 18.55
N TYR A 335 1.61 -7.95 17.36
CA TYR A 335 0.36 -7.85 16.59
C TYR A 335 -0.78 -8.63 17.26
N TRP A 336 -1.93 -7.97 17.42
CA TRP A 336 -3.12 -8.55 18.04
C TRP A 336 -4.43 -8.24 17.30
N GLY A 337 -4.34 -7.79 16.04
CA GLY A 337 -5.52 -7.59 15.20
C GLY A 337 -6.04 -8.88 14.54
N ASP A 338 -7.05 -8.73 13.67
CA ASP A 338 -7.79 -9.85 13.07
C ASP A 338 -7.11 -10.49 11.84
N GLN A 339 -6.04 -9.89 11.34
CA GLN A 339 -5.36 -10.37 10.12
C GLN A 339 -4.40 -11.53 10.43
N PRO A 340 -4.23 -12.49 9.50
CA PRO A 340 -3.34 -13.63 9.73
C PRO A 340 -1.87 -13.22 9.79
N ILE A 341 -1.44 -12.35 8.86
CA ILE A 341 -0.08 -11.83 8.77
C ILE A 341 -0.14 -10.36 8.34
N VAL A 342 0.63 -9.53 9.03
CA VAL A 342 0.82 -8.11 8.80
C VAL A 342 2.32 -7.83 8.75
N ALA A 343 2.77 -7.35 7.60
CA ALA A 343 4.17 -6.98 7.38
C ALA A 343 4.54 -5.67 8.07
N ALA A 344 3.56 -4.78 8.28
CA ALA A 344 3.61 -3.62 9.18
C ALA A 344 2.28 -2.85 9.16
N PRO A 345 2.06 -1.93 10.11
CA PRO A 345 0.77 -1.24 10.24
C PRO A 345 0.50 -0.32 9.05
N ALA A 346 -0.77 -0.25 8.65
CA ALA A 346 -1.25 0.66 7.60
C ALA A 346 -1.32 2.10 8.11
N TYR A 347 -0.17 2.72 8.39
CA TYR A 347 -0.08 4.08 8.90
C TYR A 347 0.05 5.11 7.78
N ILE A 348 -0.80 6.13 7.79
CA ILE A 348 -0.84 7.19 6.76
C ILE A 348 -0.33 8.55 7.27
N GLY A 349 0.01 8.65 8.55
CA GLY A 349 0.53 9.88 9.16
C GLY A 349 -0.49 10.65 9.99
N ALA A 350 -0.18 10.92 11.26
CA ALA A 350 -1.03 11.68 12.18
C ALA A 350 -1.23 13.13 11.71
N ILE A 351 -0.17 13.76 11.17
CA ILE A 351 -0.26 15.10 10.59
C ILE A 351 -1.08 15.09 9.30
N VAL A 352 -0.94 14.05 8.47
CA VAL A 352 -1.72 13.88 7.24
C VAL A 352 -3.22 13.80 7.59
N PHE A 353 -3.59 12.97 8.57
CA PHE A 353 -4.96 12.87 9.06
C PHE A 353 -5.51 14.22 9.56
N PHE A 354 -4.76 14.92 10.42
CA PHE A 354 -5.15 16.24 10.92
C PHE A 354 -5.38 17.26 9.79
N LEU A 355 -4.49 17.30 8.80
CA LEU A 355 -4.63 18.17 7.64
C LEU A 355 -5.80 17.76 6.73
N ALA A 356 -6.13 16.47 6.65
CA ALA A 356 -7.29 15.99 5.89
C ALA A 356 -8.59 16.46 6.53
N VAL A 357 -8.68 16.39 7.87
CA VAL A 357 -9.80 16.99 8.63
C VAL A 357 -9.87 18.50 8.41
N LEU A 358 -8.72 19.20 8.36
CA LEU A 358 -8.65 20.63 8.03
C LEU A 358 -9.26 20.95 6.66
N ALA A 359 -9.09 20.08 5.66
CA ALA A 359 -9.73 20.24 4.36
C ALA A 359 -11.26 20.23 4.45
N LEU A 360 -11.82 19.38 5.32
CA LEU A 360 -13.28 19.27 5.49
C LEU A 360 -13.89 20.56 6.05
N PHE A 361 -13.18 21.28 6.91
CA PHE A 361 -13.64 22.55 7.47
C PHE A 361 -13.24 23.79 6.68
N ASN A 362 -12.10 23.76 5.96
CA ASN A 362 -11.55 24.95 5.33
C ASN A 362 -11.74 25.00 3.80
N ASP A 363 -11.62 23.88 3.10
CA ASP A 363 -11.63 23.90 1.63
C ASP A 363 -13.05 24.10 1.07
N LYS A 364 -13.27 25.10 0.21
CA LYS A 364 -14.60 25.37 -0.36
C LYS A 364 -14.95 24.43 -1.52
N ARG A 365 -13.96 23.76 -2.12
CA ARG A 365 -14.14 22.88 -3.29
C ARG A 365 -14.88 21.62 -2.88
N LYS A 366 -16.00 21.34 -3.56
CA LYS A 366 -16.84 20.16 -3.26
C LYS A 366 -16.20 18.83 -3.67
N LEU A 367 -15.19 18.85 -4.56
CA LEU A 367 -14.41 17.68 -4.95
C LEU A 367 -13.80 16.94 -3.75
N LYS A 368 -13.51 17.63 -2.65
CA LYS A 368 -13.03 17.00 -1.40
C LYS A 368 -13.97 15.90 -0.89
N TYR A 369 -15.28 16.04 -1.09
CA TYR A 369 -16.24 15.03 -0.67
C TYR A 369 -16.21 13.79 -1.55
N ALA A 370 -15.77 13.89 -2.81
CA ALA A 370 -15.57 12.72 -3.66
C ALA A 370 -14.36 11.89 -3.20
N PHE A 371 -13.24 12.55 -2.86
CA PHE A 371 -12.08 11.87 -2.26
C PHE A 371 -12.40 11.29 -0.88
N LEU A 372 -13.17 12.02 -0.04
CA LEU A 372 -13.63 11.50 1.24
C LEU A 372 -14.55 10.27 1.06
N ALA A 373 -15.49 10.34 0.11
CA ALA A 373 -16.36 9.21 -0.20
C ALA A 373 -15.56 8.01 -0.70
N GLY A 374 -14.55 8.23 -1.55
CA GLY A 374 -13.61 7.20 -1.98
C GLY A 374 -12.91 6.52 -0.80
N ALA A 375 -12.29 7.32 0.08
CA ALA A 375 -11.61 6.80 1.27
C ALA A 375 -12.53 5.99 2.19
N ILE A 376 -13.72 6.50 2.51
CA ILE A 376 -14.68 5.81 3.39
C ILE A 376 -15.19 4.54 2.72
N PHE A 377 -15.54 4.61 1.43
CA PHE A 377 -16.02 3.46 0.67
C PHE A 377 -14.99 2.31 0.67
N THR A 378 -13.73 2.62 0.36
CA THR A 378 -12.69 1.59 0.34
C THR A 378 -12.31 1.10 1.73
N LEU A 379 -12.40 1.95 2.77
CA LEU A 379 -12.24 1.48 4.15
C LEU A 379 -13.30 0.44 4.51
N MET A 380 -14.57 0.69 4.19
CA MET A 380 -15.64 -0.26 4.50
C MET A 380 -15.48 -1.58 3.76
N LEU A 381 -15.04 -1.56 2.49
CA LEU A 381 -14.75 -2.79 1.74
C LEU A 381 -13.53 -3.53 2.28
N SER A 382 -12.54 -2.81 2.79
CA SER A 382 -11.33 -3.41 3.36
C SER A 382 -11.61 -4.27 4.59
N TRP A 383 -12.73 -4.03 5.28
CA TRP A 383 -13.13 -4.81 6.46
C TRP A 383 -13.53 -6.24 6.15
N GLY A 384 -13.85 -6.57 4.89
CA GLY A 384 -14.08 -7.95 4.46
C GLY A 384 -15.07 -8.71 5.34
N LYS A 385 -14.63 -9.80 5.96
CA LYS A 385 -15.47 -10.62 6.85
C LYS A 385 -15.97 -9.88 8.09
N ASN A 386 -15.28 -8.82 8.52
CA ASN A 386 -15.70 -7.96 9.63
C ASN A 386 -16.88 -7.03 9.23
N PHE A 387 -17.24 -6.97 7.94
CA PHE A 387 -18.47 -6.36 7.44
C PHE A 387 -19.12 -7.23 6.34
N SER A 388 -19.46 -8.47 6.70
CA SER A 388 -19.94 -9.51 5.77
C SER A 388 -21.12 -9.09 4.88
N PHE A 389 -22.05 -8.27 5.38
CA PHE A 389 -23.18 -7.79 4.56
C PHE A 389 -22.72 -7.08 3.29
N LEU A 390 -21.79 -6.12 3.41
CA LEU A 390 -21.26 -5.38 2.27
C LEU A 390 -20.41 -6.30 1.39
N THR A 391 -19.59 -7.14 2.01
CA THR A 391 -18.69 -8.06 1.30
C THR A 391 -19.44 -9.08 0.46
N ASN A 392 -20.49 -9.71 1.02
CA ASN A 392 -21.34 -10.65 0.29
C ASN A 392 -22.05 -9.97 -0.88
N PHE A 393 -22.61 -8.77 -0.66
CA PHE A 393 -23.21 -8.01 -1.76
C PHE A 393 -22.24 -7.81 -2.92
N PHE A 394 -20.97 -7.46 -2.63
CA PHE A 394 -19.96 -7.26 -3.67
C PHE A 394 -19.56 -8.57 -4.36
N ILE A 395 -19.33 -9.65 -3.60
CA ILE A 395 -18.99 -10.96 -4.16
C ILE A 395 -20.10 -11.48 -5.07
N GLU A 396 -21.36 -11.33 -4.67
CA GLU A 396 -22.51 -11.88 -5.39
C GLU A 396 -22.96 -11.02 -6.58
N ASN A 397 -22.80 -9.69 -6.51
CA ASN A 397 -23.45 -8.77 -7.47
C ASN A 397 -22.48 -7.90 -8.27
N VAL A 398 -21.24 -7.71 -7.82
CA VAL A 398 -20.30 -6.78 -8.48
C VAL A 398 -19.36 -7.58 -9.40
N PRO A 399 -19.37 -7.32 -10.72
CA PRO A 399 -18.59 -8.11 -11.67
C PRO A 399 -17.10 -8.15 -11.33
N MET A 400 -16.49 -9.34 -11.47
CA MET A 400 -15.08 -9.62 -11.21
C MET A 400 -14.62 -9.49 -9.76
N TYR A 401 -15.49 -9.11 -8.82
CA TYR A 401 -15.06 -8.94 -7.42
C TYR A 401 -14.60 -10.27 -6.80
N ASP A 402 -15.30 -11.36 -7.12
CA ASP A 402 -14.99 -12.74 -6.71
C ASP A 402 -13.70 -13.30 -7.34
N LYS A 403 -13.08 -12.57 -8.27
CA LYS A 403 -11.79 -12.92 -8.87
C LYS A 403 -10.59 -12.39 -8.10
N PHE A 404 -10.78 -11.64 -7.00
CA PHE A 404 -9.68 -11.07 -6.21
C PHE A 404 -9.66 -11.57 -4.76
N ARG A 405 -8.46 -11.63 -4.16
CA ARG A 405 -8.27 -12.03 -2.75
C ARG A 405 -7.70 -10.89 -1.93
N ALA A 406 -7.71 -11.02 -0.60
CA ALA A 406 -7.13 -10.03 0.31
C ALA A 406 -7.75 -8.65 0.13
N VAL A 407 -9.05 -8.57 0.45
CA VAL A 407 -9.86 -7.35 0.32
C VAL A 407 -9.30 -6.15 1.06
N SER A 408 -8.50 -6.33 2.12
CA SER A 408 -7.82 -5.23 2.82
C SER A 408 -6.95 -4.38 1.89
N SER A 409 -6.41 -4.96 0.82
CA SER A 409 -5.54 -4.25 -0.13
C SER A 409 -6.21 -3.11 -0.90
N ILE A 410 -7.54 -3.00 -0.90
CA ILE A 410 -8.26 -1.85 -1.46
C ILE A 410 -7.92 -0.54 -0.74
N GLN A 411 -7.33 -0.60 0.46
CA GLN A 411 -6.90 0.56 1.22
C GLN A 411 -5.89 1.45 0.51
N VAL A 412 -5.18 0.96 -0.53
CA VAL A 412 -4.33 1.82 -1.39
C VAL A 412 -5.05 3.05 -1.91
N ILE A 413 -6.35 2.94 -2.16
CA ILE A 413 -7.20 4.03 -2.62
C ILE A 413 -7.45 5.04 -1.50
N LEU A 414 -7.68 4.56 -0.28
CA LEU A 414 -7.75 5.41 0.92
C LEU A 414 -6.43 6.14 1.14
N GLU A 415 -5.31 5.42 1.03
CA GLU A 415 -3.97 5.97 1.19
C GLU A 415 -3.58 6.98 0.10
N LEU A 416 -4.26 6.96 -1.04
CA LEU A 416 -4.19 8.04 -2.04
C LEU A 416 -5.09 9.21 -1.65
N CYS A 417 -6.35 8.93 -1.29
CA CYS A 417 -7.37 9.95 -1.03
C CYS A 417 -7.05 10.84 0.18
N ILE A 418 -6.56 10.26 1.29
CA ILE A 418 -6.32 11.01 2.53
C ILE A 418 -5.17 12.02 2.38
N PRO A 419 -4.00 11.68 1.80
CA PRO A 419 -2.96 12.66 1.49
C PRO A 419 -3.43 13.74 0.49
N VAL A 420 -4.31 13.41 -0.47
CA VAL A 420 -4.90 14.43 -1.36
C VAL A 420 -5.70 15.44 -0.53
N LEU A 421 -6.56 14.94 0.37
CA LEU A 421 -7.33 15.78 1.28
C LEU A 421 -6.42 16.61 2.18
N ALA A 422 -5.38 16.02 2.76
CA ALA A 422 -4.43 16.71 3.62
C ALA A 422 -3.85 17.96 2.95
N ILE A 423 -3.37 17.81 1.72
CA ILE A 423 -2.74 18.91 1.00
C ILE A 423 -3.75 19.90 0.45
N MET A 424 -4.97 19.46 0.10
CA MET A 424 -6.09 20.37 -0.16
C MET A 424 -6.42 21.24 1.06
N GLY A 425 -6.39 20.65 2.26
CA GLY A 425 -6.56 21.34 3.54
C GLY A 425 -5.48 22.38 3.78
N LEU A 426 -4.20 21.98 3.68
CA LEU A 426 -3.07 22.87 3.82
C LEU A 426 -3.10 24.01 2.78
N GLN A 427 -3.35 23.69 1.51
CA GLN A 427 -3.41 24.66 0.42
C GLN A 427 -4.51 25.69 0.62
N SER A 428 -5.70 25.24 1.00
CA SER A 428 -6.85 26.13 1.21
C SER A 428 -6.65 26.99 2.46
N PHE A 429 -6.03 26.46 3.51
CA PHE A 429 -5.81 27.18 4.77
C PHE A 429 -5.01 28.48 4.54
N PHE A 430 -3.91 28.39 3.79
CA PHE A 430 -3.10 29.56 3.45
C PHE A 430 -3.80 30.56 2.49
N LYS A 431 -4.90 30.16 1.83
CA LYS A 431 -5.69 31.03 0.94
C LYS A 431 -6.94 31.61 1.61
N SER A 432 -7.31 31.14 2.79
CA SER A 432 -8.44 31.65 3.57
C SER A 432 -8.08 32.93 4.32
N ASP A 433 -9.09 33.72 4.69
CA ASP A 433 -8.96 34.83 5.63
C ASP A 433 -8.64 34.33 7.06
N LYS A 434 -8.18 35.23 7.93
CA LYS A 434 -7.72 34.91 9.29
C LYS A 434 -8.81 34.31 10.18
N GLU A 435 -10.06 34.77 10.04
CA GLU A 435 -11.17 34.25 10.82
C GLU A 435 -11.44 32.79 10.45
N GLN A 436 -11.55 32.51 9.15
CA GLN A 436 -11.76 31.17 8.63
C GLN A 436 -10.56 30.25 8.91
N GLN A 437 -9.32 30.75 8.85
CA GLN A 437 -8.13 30.02 9.27
C GLN A 437 -8.25 29.54 10.72
N TRP A 438 -8.52 30.46 11.66
CA TRP A 438 -8.65 30.09 13.08
C TRP A 438 -9.82 29.13 13.32
N LYS A 439 -11.00 29.43 12.76
CA LYS A 439 -12.21 28.62 12.93
C LYS A 439 -12.02 27.19 12.44
N SER A 440 -11.40 27.02 11.27
CA SER A 440 -11.13 25.69 10.72
C SER A 440 -10.01 24.97 11.48
N LEU A 441 -8.94 25.68 11.86
CA LEU A 441 -7.84 25.12 12.63
C LEU A 441 -8.30 24.58 13.98
N TRP A 442 -9.04 25.38 14.75
CA TRP A 442 -9.62 24.98 16.04
C TRP A 442 -10.51 23.73 15.91
N LYS A 443 -11.44 23.72 14.95
CA LYS A 443 -12.33 22.56 14.73
C LYS A 443 -11.55 21.30 14.36
N SER A 444 -10.52 21.44 13.52
CA SER A 444 -9.70 20.32 13.09
C SER A 444 -8.86 19.78 14.24
N GLY A 445 -8.29 20.67 15.05
CA GLY A 445 -7.58 20.30 16.28
C GLY A 445 -8.50 19.59 17.26
N ALA A 446 -9.71 20.10 17.48
CA ALA A 446 -10.69 19.50 18.37
C ALA A 446 -11.12 18.09 17.90
N VAL A 447 -11.34 17.88 16.59
CA VAL A 447 -11.67 16.55 16.05
C VAL A 447 -10.48 15.60 16.14
N ALA A 448 -9.30 16.02 15.69
CA ALA A 448 -8.12 15.14 15.64
C ALA A 448 -7.60 14.79 17.04
N LEU A 449 -7.43 15.78 17.92
CA LEU A 449 -7.03 15.53 19.32
C LEU A 449 -8.15 14.91 20.13
N GLY A 450 -9.40 15.23 19.84
CA GLY A 450 -10.56 14.58 20.45
C GLY A 450 -10.58 13.08 20.18
N LEU A 451 -10.23 12.66 18.96
CA LEU A 451 -10.05 11.24 18.63
C LEU A 451 -8.93 10.60 19.46
N ILE A 452 -7.77 11.25 19.59
CA ILE A 452 -6.65 10.73 20.40
C ILE A 452 -7.06 10.58 21.88
N VAL A 453 -7.73 11.59 22.45
CA VAL A 453 -8.22 11.55 23.83
C VAL A 453 -9.28 10.46 24.01
N LEU A 454 -10.21 10.33 23.06
CA LEU A 454 -11.22 9.29 23.07
C LEU A 454 -10.59 7.90 23.10
N LEU A 455 -9.63 7.64 22.20
CA LEU A 455 -8.91 6.36 22.12
C LEU A 455 -8.12 6.09 23.41
N PHE A 456 -7.48 7.11 23.98
CA PHE A 456 -6.73 6.95 25.22
C PHE A 456 -7.63 6.58 26.40
N ILE A 457 -8.81 7.21 26.52
CA ILE A 457 -9.79 6.89 27.57
C ILE A 457 -10.46 5.53 27.31
N SER A 458 -10.75 5.21 26.05
CA SER A 458 -11.37 3.94 25.66
C SER A 458 -10.39 2.76 25.66
N LYS A 459 -9.12 2.96 26.06
CA LYS A 459 -8.10 1.91 26.10
C LYS A 459 -8.57 0.66 26.86
N GLY A 460 -9.30 0.86 27.97
CA GLY A 460 -9.83 -0.23 28.79
C GLY A 460 -10.94 -1.06 28.15
N LEU A 461 -11.45 -0.67 26.98
CA LEU A 461 -12.42 -1.46 26.21
C LEU A 461 -11.75 -2.56 25.38
N PHE A 462 -10.43 -2.49 25.19
CA PHE A 462 -9.65 -3.50 24.48
C PHE A 462 -9.07 -4.50 25.47
N ASP A 463 -9.12 -5.78 25.13
CA ASP A 463 -8.56 -6.88 25.93
C ASP A 463 -7.08 -7.16 25.60
N PHE A 464 -6.58 -6.59 24.50
CA PHE A 464 -5.23 -6.74 23.97
C PHE A 464 -4.86 -8.20 23.65
N SER A 465 -5.87 -9.03 23.36
CA SER A 465 -5.68 -10.42 22.96
C SER A 465 -5.64 -10.53 21.43
N GLY A 466 -4.81 -11.42 20.91
CA GLY A 466 -4.67 -11.68 19.47
C GLY A 466 -4.92 -13.16 19.11
N PRO A 467 -5.14 -13.48 17.82
CA PRO A 467 -5.44 -14.84 17.38
C PRO A 467 -4.37 -15.90 17.72
N ILE A 468 -3.11 -15.48 17.89
CA ILE A 468 -2.00 -16.41 18.20
C ILE A 468 -1.94 -16.77 19.70
N ASP A 469 -2.60 -16.00 20.56
CA ASP A 469 -2.44 -16.10 22.02
C ASP A 469 -2.89 -17.48 22.54
N ASP A 470 -3.96 -18.05 22.01
CA ASP A 470 -4.45 -19.38 22.39
C ASP A 470 -3.40 -20.47 22.13
N ARG A 471 -2.65 -20.35 21.02
CA ARG A 471 -1.56 -21.28 20.69
C ARG A 471 -0.40 -21.12 21.67
N LEU A 472 -0.05 -19.88 22.02
CA LEU A 472 1.01 -19.60 22.99
C LEU A 472 0.64 -20.12 24.38
N ILE A 473 -0.61 -19.93 24.82
CA ILE A 473 -1.13 -20.47 26.08
C ILE A 473 -1.02 -21.99 26.08
N GLN A 474 -1.46 -22.68 25.02
CA GLN A 474 -1.39 -24.14 24.93
C GLN A 474 0.06 -24.66 24.97
N MET A 475 0.96 -23.98 24.27
CA MET A 475 2.39 -24.33 24.24
C MET A 475 3.02 -24.15 25.62
N PHE A 476 2.74 -23.04 26.30
CA PHE A 476 3.34 -22.73 27.60
C PHE A 476 2.67 -23.41 28.79
N SER A 477 1.41 -23.82 28.66
CA SER A 477 0.73 -24.68 29.65
C SER A 477 1.35 -26.08 29.75
N GLN A 478 2.13 -26.49 28.74
CA GLN A 478 2.89 -27.75 28.77
C GLN A 478 4.22 -27.62 29.51
N MET A 479 4.63 -26.40 29.88
CA MET A 479 5.77 -26.21 30.78
C MET A 479 5.40 -26.65 32.20
N GLY A 480 6.39 -27.11 32.96
CA GLY A 480 6.18 -27.63 34.32
C GLY A 480 5.73 -26.60 35.37
N ASP A 481 5.62 -25.31 35.03
CA ASP A 481 5.13 -24.24 35.90
C ASP A 481 3.69 -23.85 35.53
N PRO A 482 2.68 -24.17 36.38
CA PRO A 482 1.27 -23.90 36.10
C PRO A 482 0.91 -22.42 35.93
N THR A 483 1.69 -21.47 36.46
CA THR A 483 1.38 -20.03 36.34
C THR A 483 2.10 -19.36 35.17
N PHE A 484 3.00 -20.08 34.49
CA PHE A 484 3.85 -19.51 33.45
C PHE A 484 3.04 -18.93 32.28
N ALA A 485 2.05 -19.67 31.79
CA ALA A 485 1.23 -19.25 30.65
C ALA A 485 0.47 -17.95 30.96
N ASP A 486 -0.17 -17.87 32.13
CA ASP A 486 -0.95 -16.69 32.54
C ASP A 486 -0.04 -15.47 32.77
N GLU A 487 1.07 -15.64 33.49
CA GLU A 487 2.04 -14.56 33.72
C GLU A 487 2.70 -14.06 32.43
N PHE A 488 3.01 -14.96 31.49
CA PHE A 488 3.49 -14.60 30.16
C PHE A 488 2.43 -13.79 29.40
N MET A 489 1.17 -14.21 29.43
CA MET A 489 0.09 -13.51 28.74
C MET A 489 -0.16 -12.11 29.33
N ASP A 490 -0.07 -11.96 30.64
CA ASP A 490 -0.15 -10.66 31.30
C ASP A 490 1.00 -9.73 30.87
N ALA A 491 2.22 -10.26 30.79
CA ALA A 491 3.39 -9.51 30.31
C ALA A 491 3.22 -9.09 28.84
N LEU A 492 2.79 -10.00 27.96
CA LEU A 492 2.55 -9.71 26.55
C LEU A 492 1.45 -8.65 26.35
N LYS A 493 0.35 -8.75 27.11
CA LYS A 493 -0.73 -7.75 27.09
C LYS A 493 -0.27 -6.40 27.64
N ALA A 494 0.64 -6.37 28.61
CA ALA A 494 1.24 -5.13 29.09
C ALA A 494 2.10 -4.46 28.00
N ASP A 495 2.93 -5.21 27.29
CA ASP A 495 3.71 -4.69 26.16
C ASP A 495 2.82 -4.11 25.06
N ARG A 496 1.73 -4.81 24.70
CA ARG A 496 0.73 -4.31 23.72
C ARG A 496 0.05 -3.01 24.19
N LYS A 497 -0.28 -2.90 25.48
CA LYS A 497 -0.84 -1.67 26.08
C LYS A 497 0.14 -0.50 26.04
N ASP A 498 1.42 -0.77 26.25
CA ASP A 498 2.48 0.24 26.18
C ASP A 498 2.69 0.74 24.76
N LEU A 499 2.71 -0.16 23.76
CA LEU A 499 2.75 0.22 22.35
C LEU A 499 1.55 1.09 21.96
N TYR A 500 0.33 0.69 22.37
CA TYR A 500 -0.89 1.45 22.14
C TYR A 500 -0.80 2.87 22.72
N SER A 501 -0.42 2.99 24.00
CA SER A 501 -0.33 4.28 24.67
C SER A 501 0.79 5.16 24.10
N ALA A 502 1.96 4.59 23.80
CA ALA A 502 3.10 5.33 23.26
C ALA A 502 2.79 5.93 21.88
N ASP A 503 2.16 5.15 20.99
CA ASP A 503 1.86 5.62 19.64
C ASP A 503 0.70 6.63 19.63
N LEU A 504 -0.32 6.51 20.51
CA LEU A 504 -1.33 7.56 20.69
C LEU A 504 -0.72 8.88 21.15
N LEU A 505 0.17 8.84 22.15
CA LEU A 505 0.83 10.04 22.68
C LEU A 505 1.72 10.69 21.61
N ARG A 506 2.45 9.89 20.83
CA ARG A 506 3.24 10.35 19.70
C ARG A 506 2.37 11.04 18.64
N SER A 507 1.29 10.40 18.19
CA SER A 507 0.38 10.98 17.20
C SER A 507 -0.27 12.27 17.71
N GLY A 508 -0.70 12.29 18.98
CA GLY A 508 -1.21 13.49 19.64
C GLY A 508 -0.19 14.63 19.67
N PHE A 509 1.06 14.33 20.04
CA PHE A 509 2.16 15.31 20.04
C PHE A 509 2.38 15.91 18.65
N LEU A 510 2.45 15.07 17.61
CA LEU A 510 2.64 15.54 16.23
C LEU A 510 1.48 16.43 15.74
N ILE A 511 0.25 16.09 16.10
CA ILE A 511 -0.93 16.92 15.81
C ILE A 511 -0.83 18.27 16.54
N VAL A 512 -0.42 18.29 17.81
CA VAL A 512 -0.20 19.53 18.57
C VAL A 512 0.88 20.39 17.93
N VAL A 513 1.99 19.79 17.49
CA VAL A 513 3.07 20.51 16.79
C VAL A 513 2.55 21.13 15.49
N ALA A 514 1.87 20.36 14.64
CA ALA A 514 1.31 20.87 13.39
C ALA A 514 0.27 21.98 13.63
N PHE A 515 -0.61 21.79 14.62
CA PHE A 515 -1.57 22.80 15.05
C PHE A 515 -0.86 24.08 15.50
N GLY A 516 0.16 23.96 16.35
CA GLY A 516 0.94 25.08 16.88
C GLY A 516 1.63 25.87 15.78
N LEU A 517 2.25 25.19 14.80
CA LEU A 517 2.91 25.84 13.66
C LEU A 517 1.91 26.62 12.79
N LEU A 518 0.75 26.03 12.48
CA LEU A 518 -0.31 26.71 11.74
C LEU A 518 -0.92 27.85 12.55
N TYR A 519 -1.05 27.70 13.86
CA TYR A 519 -1.52 28.75 14.76
C TYR A 519 -0.55 29.94 14.78
N LEU A 520 0.75 29.70 14.91
CA LEU A 520 1.77 30.76 14.85
C LEU A 520 1.72 31.53 13.53
N TYR A 521 1.44 30.85 12.42
CA TYR A 521 1.15 31.52 11.14
C TYR A 521 -0.12 32.38 11.20
N THR A 522 -1.22 31.91 11.80
CA THR A 522 -2.43 32.75 11.96
C THR A 522 -2.14 34.02 12.75
N LYS A 523 -1.23 33.94 13.74
CA LYS A 523 -0.74 35.06 14.55
C LYS A 523 0.40 35.85 13.92
N GLU A 524 0.74 35.56 12.66
CA GLU A 524 1.77 36.28 11.88
C GLU A 524 3.17 36.19 12.49
N LYS A 525 3.40 35.23 13.39
CA LYS A 525 4.71 34.94 14.00
C LYS A 525 5.59 34.05 13.12
N LEU A 526 5.00 33.44 12.09
CA LEU A 526 5.67 32.54 11.17
C LEU A 526 5.24 32.88 9.74
N SER A 527 6.19 32.95 8.80
CA SER A 527 5.85 33.13 7.39
C SER A 527 5.23 31.86 6.80
N GLN A 528 4.46 31.98 5.72
CA GLN A 528 3.87 30.83 5.03
C GLN A 528 4.92 29.79 4.61
N THR A 529 6.04 30.22 4.03
CA THR A 529 7.08 29.30 3.55
C THR A 529 7.66 28.48 4.68
N PHE A 530 8.04 29.13 5.79
CA PHE A 530 8.55 28.43 6.97
C PHE A 530 7.50 27.52 7.62
N ALA A 531 6.24 27.94 7.70
CA ALA A 531 5.16 27.10 8.19
C ALA A 531 4.98 25.82 7.36
N VAL A 532 4.98 25.94 6.03
CA VAL A 532 4.88 24.79 5.12
C VAL A 532 6.09 23.87 5.25
N ILE A 533 7.31 24.40 5.33
CA ILE A 533 8.52 23.59 5.49
C ILE A 533 8.52 22.84 6.81
N LEU A 534 8.20 23.50 7.93
CA LEU A 534 8.21 22.86 9.24
C LEU A 534 7.11 21.81 9.36
N VAL A 535 5.87 22.12 8.96
CA VAL A 535 4.77 21.14 8.95
C VAL A 535 5.12 19.97 8.03
N GLY A 536 5.66 20.26 6.84
CA GLY A 536 6.11 19.24 5.89
C GLY A 536 7.22 18.35 6.42
N ALA A 537 8.22 18.92 7.11
CA ALA A 537 9.33 18.17 7.71
C ALA A 537 8.86 17.26 8.85
N PHE A 538 7.98 17.72 9.74
CA PHE A 538 7.40 16.85 10.76
C PHE A 538 6.51 15.77 10.15
N MET A 539 5.72 16.11 9.13
CA MET A 539 4.82 15.16 8.45
C MET A 539 5.61 14.05 7.74
N VAL A 540 6.65 14.39 6.99
CA VAL A 540 7.49 13.40 6.29
C VAL A 540 8.41 12.66 7.27
N GLY A 541 8.99 13.37 8.23
CA GLY A 541 9.85 12.76 9.25
C GLY A 541 9.12 11.72 10.09
N ASP A 542 7.87 12.01 10.47
CA ASP A 542 7.00 11.06 11.15
C ASP A 542 6.84 9.73 10.40
N LEU A 543 6.50 9.81 9.11
CA LEU A 543 6.33 8.66 8.23
C LEU A 543 7.64 7.87 8.05
N VAL A 544 8.72 8.56 7.66
CA VAL A 544 10.05 7.96 7.45
C VAL A 544 10.57 7.24 8.69
N LEU A 545 10.31 7.78 9.89
CA LEU A 545 10.71 7.15 11.15
C LEU A 545 9.92 5.87 11.46
N VAL A 546 8.67 5.75 11.00
CA VAL A 546 7.90 4.50 11.08
C VAL A 546 8.43 3.51 10.07
N ASP A 547 8.58 3.95 8.82
CA ASP A 547 8.95 3.06 7.72
C ASP A 547 10.31 2.39 7.96
N LYS A 548 11.28 3.14 8.51
CA LYS A 548 12.61 2.64 8.87
C LYS A 548 12.61 1.55 9.95
N LYS A 549 11.51 1.31 10.65
CA LYS A 549 11.40 0.17 11.59
C LYS A 549 11.11 -1.15 10.87
N TYR A 550 10.55 -1.08 9.66
CA TYR A 550 10.05 -2.24 8.93
C TYR A 550 10.78 -2.49 7.62
N VAL A 551 11.26 -1.43 6.97
CA VAL A 551 12.13 -1.49 5.79
C VAL A 551 13.37 -0.65 6.07
N ASP A 552 14.39 -1.31 6.61
CA ASP A 552 15.66 -0.71 6.94
C ASP A 552 16.79 -1.16 6.00
N THR A 553 18.02 -0.80 6.33
CA THR A 553 19.19 -1.12 5.50
C THR A 553 19.73 -2.53 5.70
N SER A 554 19.23 -3.27 6.71
CA SER A 554 19.71 -4.63 7.02
C SER A 554 19.27 -5.65 5.97
N GLY A 555 18.13 -5.42 5.31
CA GLY A 555 17.64 -6.25 4.20
C GLY A 555 18.43 -6.09 2.88
N PHE A 556 19.43 -5.19 2.82
CA PHE A 556 20.23 -5.00 1.62
C PHE A 556 21.44 -5.93 1.59
N VAL A 557 21.42 -6.85 0.64
CA VAL A 557 22.45 -7.87 0.43
C VAL A 557 23.24 -7.60 -0.85
N SER A 558 24.22 -8.46 -1.17
CA SER A 558 24.98 -8.33 -2.41
C SER A 558 24.08 -8.55 -3.64
N ALA A 559 24.35 -7.85 -4.74
CA ALA A 559 23.59 -8.07 -5.99
C ALA A 559 23.71 -9.51 -6.53
N ARG A 560 24.77 -10.25 -6.15
CA ARG A 560 24.90 -11.68 -6.49
C ARG A 560 23.87 -12.51 -5.74
N GLU A 561 23.72 -12.29 -4.45
CA GLU A 561 22.77 -13.01 -3.58
C GLU A 561 21.32 -12.79 -3.99
N VAL A 562 20.98 -11.60 -4.52
CA VAL A 562 19.65 -11.36 -5.11
C VAL A 562 19.45 -12.09 -6.44
N LYS A 563 20.49 -12.18 -7.28
CA LYS A 563 20.41 -12.84 -8.60
C LYS A 563 20.46 -14.37 -8.52
N GLU A 564 21.15 -14.89 -7.51
CA GLU A 564 21.33 -16.32 -7.24
C GLU A 564 20.83 -16.64 -5.81
N PRO A 565 19.52 -16.45 -5.53
CA PRO A 565 18.99 -16.57 -4.17
C PRO A 565 19.01 -18.02 -3.65
N PHE A 566 19.05 -19.00 -4.55
CA PHE A 566 19.10 -20.42 -4.22
C PHE A 566 20.46 -21.00 -4.57
N GLN A 567 21.11 -21.64 -3.60
CA GLN A 567 22.35 -22.37 -3.78
C GLN A 567 22.04 -23.87 -3.84
N ALA A 568 22.57 -24.55 -4.86
CA ALA A 568 22.32 -25.98 -5.06
C ALA A 568 22.85 -26.79 -3.87
N THR A 569 21.98 -27.60 -3.29
CA THR A 569 22.29 -28.57 -2.23
C THR A 569 22.81 -29.88 -2.82
N PRO A 570 23.42 -30.77 -2.00
CA PRO A 570 23.75 -32.13 -2.45
C PRO A 570 22.54 -32.92 -2.95
N SER A 571 21.35 -32.68 -2.39
CA SER A 571 20.10 -33.29 -2.85
C SER A 571 19.74 -32.81 -4.27
N ASP A 572 19.84 -31.51 -4.53
CA ASP A 572 19.60 -30.93 -5.87
C ASP A 572 20.55 -31.54 -6.91
N GLN A 573 21.83 -31.70 -6.55
CA GLN A 573 22.81 -32.32 -7.44
C GLN A 573 22.50 -33.79 -7.75
N HIS A 574 21.92 -34.54 -6.81
CA HIS A 574 21.50 -35.92 -7.05
C HIS A 574 20.24 -35.98 -7.92
N ILE A 575 19.28 -35.11 -7.64
CA ILE A 575 18.04 -34.97 -8.42
C ILE A 575 18.39 -34.69 -9.89
N LEU A 576 19.27 -33.71 -10.16
CA LEU A 576 19.69 -33.32 -11.51
C LEU A 576 20.40 -34.43 -12.32
N GLN A 577 20.73 -35.58 -11.71
CA GLN A 577 21.24 -36.74 -12.44
C GLN A 577 20.14 -37.50 -13.19
N ASP A 578 18.90 -37.41 -12.71
CA ASP A 578 17.74 -37.95 -13.41
C ASP A 578 17.29 -36.94 -14.48
N THR A 579 17.37 -37.35 -15.74
CA THR A 579 17.00 -36.53 -16.90
C THR A 579 15.56 -36.77 -17.36
N THR A 580 14.78 -37.59 -16.64
CA THR A 580 13.37 -37.80 -16.94
C THR A 580 12.51 -36.65 -16.42
N HIS A 581 11.26 -36.55 -16.88
CA HIS A 581 10.31 -35.58 -16.33
C HIS A 581 9.67 -36.13 -15.06
N TYR A 582 9.94 -35.51 -13.91
CA TYR A 582 9.37 -35.89 -12.62
C TYR A 582 9.09 -34.66 -11.75
N ARG A 583 8.30 -34.87 -10.69
CA ARG A 583 8.06 -33.86 -9.66
C ARG A 583 8.87 -34.20 -8.42
N VAL A 584 9.58 -33.22 -7.89
CA VAL A 584 10.30 -33.36 -6.61
C VAL A 584 9.37 -32.94 -5.49
N TYR A 585 9.19 -33.83 -4.51
CA TYR A 585 8.50 -33.49 -3.26
C TYR A 585 9.55 -33.18 -2.19
N GLU A 586 9.75 -31.88 -1.92
CA GLU A 586 10.66 -31.43 -0.87
C GLU A 586 9.96 -31.48 0.49
N ILE A 587 10.39 -32.42 1.35
CA ILE A 587 9.78 -32.64 2.67
C ILE A 587 10.01 -31.43 3.58
N ASN A 588 11.17 -30.76 3.45
CA ASN A 588 11.54 -29.64 4.32
C ASN A 588 11.00 -28.28 3.85
N GLY A 589 10.41 -28.21 2.65
CA GLY A 589 9.87 -26.98 2.05
C GLY A 589 8.48 -26.59 2.58
N ARG A 590 7.91 -27.36 3.51
CA ARG A 590 6.69 -27.00 4.25
C ARG A 590 7.07 -26.25 5.53
N LEU A 591 7.39 -24.97 5.40
CA LEU A 591 7.40 -24.03 6.53
C LEU A 591 6.51 -22.84 6.22
#